data_AF-A0A2V6ILY4-F1
#
_entry.id   AF-A0A2V6ILY4-F1
#
_cell.length_a   1.000
_cell.length_b   1.000
_cell.length_c   1.000
_cell.angle_alpha   90.00
_cell.angle_beta   90.00
_cell.angle_gamma   90.00
#
_symmetry.space_group_name_H-M   'P 1'
#
loop_
_entity.id
_entity.type
_entity.pdbx_description
1 polymer ?
#
loop_
_entity_poly.entity_id
_entity_poly.type
_entity_poly.pdbx_seq_one_letter_code
_entity_poly.pdbx_strand_id
1 'polypeptide(L)' 'LVSRGELNFDLIPLPHPSGVSPWHKISPGRELLVRAMKKIARHPAMRSLR' A
#
# COMPACT_ATOMS: atom_id res chain seq x y z
N LEU A 1 -0.50 12.51 1.91
CA LEU A 1 0.11 13.06 3.12
C LEU A 1 -0.81 12.89 4.34
N VAL A 2 -0.33 12.11 5.29
CA VAL A 2 -0.86 11.95 6.65
C VAL A 2 0.21 12.49 7.60
N SER A 3 -0.20 13.09 8.71
CA SER A 3 0.70 13.70 9.69
C SER A 3 0.53 13.02 11.05
N ARG A 4 1.65 12.77 11.75
CA ARG A 4 1.66 12.30 13.14
C ARG A 4 2.73 13.07 13.93
N GLY A 5 2.30 14.08 14.70
CA GLY A 5 3.21 15.06 15.28
C GLY A 5 3.93 15.84 14.18
N GLU A 6 5.25 15.92 14.25
CA GLU A 6 6.08 16.60 13.24
C GLU A 6 6.37 15.72 12.00
N LEU A 7 5.98 14.44 12.02
CA LEU A 7 6.25 13.51 10.93
C LEU A 7 5.14 13.54 9.88
N ASN A 8 5.53 13.76 8.62
CA ASN A 8 4.65 13.67 7.45
C ASN A 8 5.02 12.45 6.62
N PHE A 9 4.02 11.68 6.19
CA PHE A 9 4.24 10.49 5.38
C PHE A 9 3.06 10.21 4.46
N ASP A 10 3.30 9.42 3.41
CA ASP A 10 2.22 8.89 2.58
C ASP A 10 1.74 7.55 3.11
N LEU A 11 0.42 7.36 3.14
CA LEU A 11 -0.22 6.14 3.61
C LEU A 11 -0.82 5.39 2.42
N ILE A 12 -0.35 4.17 2.18
CA ILE A 12 -0.84 3.27 1.14
C ILE A 12 -1.44 2.04 1.82
N PRO A 13 -2.78 1.88 1.86
CA PRO A 13 -3.40 0.74 2.52
C PRO A 13 -3.15 -0.55 1.72
N LEU A 14 -2.91 -1.64 2.45
CA LEU A 14 -2.79 -2.99 1.92
C LEU A 14 -3.85 -3.91 2.57
N PRO A 15 -4.27 -4.98 1.90
CA PRO A 15 -5.15 -5.97 2.50
C PRO A 15 -4.47 -6.61 3.72
N HIS A 16 -5.27 -6.96 4.72
CA HIS A 16 -4.79 -7.63 5.90
C HIS A 16 -4.21 -9.03 5.55
N PRO A 17 -3.01 -9.39 6.02
CA PRO A 17 -2.30 -10.60 5.57
C PRO A 17 -2.85 -11.90 6.17
N SER A 18 -3.75 -11.84 7.16
CA SER A 18 -4.27 -13.04 7.85
C SER A 18 -5.07 -14.01 6.97
N GLY A 19 -5.41 -13.64 5.74
CA GLY A 19 -6.14 -14.52 4.82
C GLY A 19 -7.60 -14.76 5.18
N VAL A 20 -8.10 -14.20 6.30
CA VAL A 20 -9.50 -14.32 6.76
C VAL A 20 -10.49 -13.77 5.72
N SER A 21 -10.04 -12.82 4.88
CA SER A 21 -10.83 -12.26 3.79
C SER A 21 -10.29 -12.67 2.42
N PRO A 22 -11.14 -13.24 1.53
CA PRO A 22 -10.76 -13.54 0.15
C PRO A 22 -10.63 -12.29 -0.73
N TRP A 23 -10.94 -11.11 -0.19
CA TRP A 23 -11.04 -9.85 -0.94
C TRP A 23 -9.81 -9.53 -1.81
N HIS A 24 -8.60 -9.84 -1.34
CA HIS A 24 -7.36 -9.63 -2.10
C HIS A 24 -7.23 -10.52 -3.35
N LYS A 25 -8.05 -11.57 -3.49
CA LYS A 25 -8.05 -12.51 -4.63
C LYS A 25 -9.17 -12.24 -5.63
N ILE A 26 -10.23 -11.52 -5.21
CA ILE A 26 -11.41 -11.23 -6.04
C ILE A 26 -11.46 -9.75 -6.43
N SER A 27 -12.24 -9.42 -7.46
CA SER A 27 -12.49 -8.03 -7.83
C SER A 27 -13.40 -7.35 -6.80
N PRO A 28 -13.14 -6.07 -6.42
CA PRO A 28 -12.07 -5.20 -6.93
C PRO A 28 -10.75 -5.28 -6.14
N GLY A 29 -10.67 -6.11 -5.09
CA GLY A 29 -9.56 -6.10 -4.15
C GLY A 29 -8.23 -6.55 -4.75
N ARG A 30 -8.25 -7.50 -5.69
CA ARG A 30 -7.06 -7.91 -6.45
C ARG A 30 -6.45 -6.73 -7.23
N GLU A 31 -7.28 -5.97 -7.95
CA GLU A 31 -6.83 -4.83 -8.74
C GLU A 31 -6.33 -3.69 -7.85
N LEU A 32 -6.98 -3.48 -6.70
CA LEU A 32 -6.55 -2.49 -5.70
C LEU A 32 -5.21 -2.85 -5.08
N LEU A 33 -4.96 -4.13 -4.76
CA LEU A 33 -3.67 -4.60 -4.27
C LEU A 33 -2.55 -4.31 -5.29
N VAL A 34 -2.75 -4.65 -6.57
CA VAL A 34 -1.75 -4.38 -7.62
C VAL A 34 -1.46 -2.87 -7.72
N ARG A 35 -2.48 -2.02 -7.63
CA ARG A 35 -2.32 -0.56 -7.65
C ARG A 35 -1.53 -0.06 -6.44
N ALA A 36 -1.82 -0.57 -5.24
CA ALA A 36 -1.11 -0.23 -4.02
C ALA A 36 0.38 -0.63 -4.10
N MET A 37 0.68 -1.86 -4.53
CA MET A 37 2.05 -2.34 -4.69
C MET A 37 2.84 -1.51 -5.72
N LYS A 38 2.20 -1.11 -6.84
CA LYS A 38 2.83 -0.20 -7.82
C LYS A 38 3.13 1.19 -7.24
N LYS A 39 2.27 1.72 -6.36
CA LYS A 39 2.53 2.98 -5.66
C LYS A 39 3.75 2.85 -4.74
N ILE A 40 3.82 1.76 -3.96
CA ILE A 40 4.97 1.48 -3.07
C ILE A 40 6.27 1.39 -3.88
N ALA A 41 6.30 0.57 -4.94
CA ALA A 41 7.50 0.37 -5.76
C ALA A 41 8.01 1.64 -6.45
N ARG A 42 7.13 2.61 -6.69
CA ARG A 42 7.48 3.90 -7.33
C ARG A 42 7.75 5.02 -6.33
N HIS A 43 7.48 4.80 -5.04
CA HIS A 43 7.61 5.83 -4.03
C HIS A 43 9.07 6.30 -3.91
N PRO A 44 9.34 7.62 -3.84
CA PRO A 44 10.71 8.15 -3.79
C PRO A 44 11.57 7.51 -2.69
N ALA A 45 11.01 7.36 -1.48
CA ALA A 45 11.72 6.74 -0.36
C ALA A 45 12.06 5.26 -0.59
N MET A 46 11.29 4.53 -1.40
CA MET A 46 11.64 3.15 -1.76
C MET A 46 12.71 3.10 -2.85
N ARG A 47 12.65 4.04 -3.81
CA ARG A 47 13.66 4.14 -4.88
C ARG A 47 15.02 4.56 -4.37
N SER A 48 15.09 5.37 -3.33
CA SER A 48 16.36 5.80 -2.72
C SER A 48 17.07 4.71 -1.91
N LEU A 49 16.41 3.58 -1.63
CA LEU A 49 16.98 2.44 -0.90
C LEU A 49 17.62 1.39 -1.83
N ARG A 50 17.44 1.54 -3.14
CA ARG A 50 17.95 0.62 -4.17
C ARG A 50 19.27 1.13 -4.72
#